data_AF-A0A8E2JCL2-F1
#
_entry.id   AF-A0A8E2JCL2-F1
#
_cell.length_a   1.000
_cell.length_b   1.000
_cell.length_c   1.000
_cell.angle_alpha   90.00
_cell.angle_beta   90.00
_cell.angle_gamma   90.00
#
_symmetry.space_group_name_H-M   'P 1'
#
loop_
_entity.id
_entity.type
_entity.pdbx_description
1 polymer ?
#
loop_
_entity_poly.entity_id
_entity_poly.type
_entity_poly.pdbx_seq_one_letter_code
_entity_poly.pdbx_strand_id
1 'polypeptide(L)'
;MSSLRIARAALRVKSAAIRAPLLRRGYADVAPDKIQLSLALPHQSIYKSTDVVQVNIPAETGEMGILASHVPSIEQLKPGLIEIIEESGGSKQFFLSGGFAVVQPGSLLSINAVEGFPLEDFSAEAVRNQISEAQKIASGSGSEQDIAEAKIELEVLESLQAALK
;
A
#
# COMPACT_ATOMS: atom_id res chain seq x y z
N MET A 1 -59.81 29.66 70.50
CA MET A 1 -58.93 28.48 70.55
C MET A 1 -59.53 27.39 69.69
N SER A 2 -59.04 27.20 68.46
CA SER A 2 -59.07 25.90 67.78
C SER A 2 -58.10 25.97 66.59
N SER A 3 -57.33 24.91 66.43
CA SER A 3 -56.02 24.85 65.79
C SER A 3 -56.09 24.53 64.29
N LEU A 4 -55.29 25.24 63.50
CA LEU A 4 -55.04 24.94 62.08
C LEU A 4 -54.28 23.60 61.97
N ARG A 5 -54.87 22.60 61.31
CA ARG A 5 -54.15 21.40 60.86
C ARG A 5 -53.90 21.48 59.35
N ILE A 6 -52.64 21.68 58.98
CA ILE A 6 -52.16 21.64 57.60
C ILE A 6 -51.87 20.17 57.24
N ALA A 7 -52.66 19.58 56.35
CA ALA A 7 -52.37 18.27 55.78
C ALA A 7 -51.40 18.42 54.60
N ARG A 8 -50.15 17.97 54.76
CA ARG A 8 -49.18 17.86 53.67
C ARG A 8 -49.49 16.62 52.83
N ALA A 9 -49.85 16.82 51.56
CA ALA A 9 -49.96 15.75 50.58
C ALA A 9 -48.56 15.18 50.27
N ALA A 10 -48.35 13.89 50.51
CA ALA A 10 -47.14 13.19 50.12
C ALA A 10 -47.24 12.72 48.66
N LEU A 11 -46.60 13.44 47.73
CA LEU A 11 -46.40 12.97 46.36
C LEU A 11 -45.32 11.88 46.33
N ARG A 12 -45.73 10.64 46.04
CA ARG A 12 -44.82 9.51 45.84
C ARG A 12 -44.20 9.64 44.44
N VAL A 13 -42.93 10.02 44.37
CA VAL A 13 -42.17 10.05 43.11
C VAL A 13 -42.04 8.62 42.60
N LYS A 14 -42.62 8.33 41.43
CA LYS A 14 -42.42 7.06 40.74
C LYS A 14 -41.00 7.07 40.18
N SER A 15 -40.13 6.18 40.65
CA SER A 15 -38.82 5.96 40.06
C SER A 15 -39.00 5.47 38.63
N ALA A 16 -38.72 6.33 37.65
CA ALA A 16 -38.61 5.92 36.26
C ALA A 16 -37.41 4.98 36.16
N ALA A 17 -37.66 3.70 35.88
CA ALA A 17 -36.61 2.74 35.63
C ALA A 17 -35.83 3.20 34.39
N ILE A 18 -34.57 3.61 34.59
CA ILE A 18 -33.64 3.89 33.51
C ILE A 18 -33.41 2.54 32.81
N ARG A 19 -34.05 2.33 31.67
CA ARG A 19 -33.70 1.24 30.77
C ARG A 19 -32.30 1.54 30.23
N ALA A 20 -31.28 1.02 30.88
CA ALA A 20 -29.95 0.98 30.30
C ALA A 20 -30.06 0.23 28.96
N PRO A 21 -29.54 0.78 27.86
CA PRO A 21 -29.50 0.03 26.62
C PRO A 21 -28.65 -1.22 26.89
N LEU A 22 -29.23 -2.40 26.65
CA LEU A 22 -28.46 -3.63 26.57
C LEU A 22 -27.46 -3.43 25.43
N LEU A 23 -26.22 -3.12 25.79
CA LEU A 23 -25.10 -3.13 24.85
C LEU A 23 -24.96 -4.57 24.37
N ARG A 24 -25.59 -4.90 23.23
CA ARG A 24 -25.27 -6.10 22.48
C ARG A 24 -23.78 -6.00 22.17
N ARG A 25 -22.99 -6.93 22.72
CA ARG A 25 -21.68 -7.25 22.13
C ARG A 25 -21.96 -7.74 20.71
N GLY A 26 -21.90 -6.85 19.74
CA GLY A 26 -21.74 -7.27 18.35
C GLY A 26 -20.43 -8.05 18.25
N TYR A 27 -20.43 -9.12 17.47
CA TYR A 27 -19.17 -9.62 16.93
C TYR A 27 -18.52 -8.44 16.20
N ALA A 28 -17.19 -8.29 16.33
CA ALA A 28 -16.45 -7.28 15.58
C ALA A 28 -16.89 -7.37 14.10
N ASP A 29 -17.23 -6.23 13.51
CA ASP A 29 -17.42 -6.16 12.06
C ASP A 29 -16.18 -6.82 11.42
N VAL A 30 -16.42 -7.79 10.54
CA VAL A 30 -15.34 -8.49 9.83
C VAL A 30 -14.50 -7.38 9.20
N ALA A 31 -13.24 -7.23 9.65
CA ALA A 31 -12.35 -6.24 9.06
C ALA A 31 -12.37 -6.48 7.54
N PRO A 32 -12.48 -5.43 6.71
CA PRO A 32 -12.48 -5.64 5.28
C PRO A 32 -11.20 -6.40 4.92
N ASP A 33 -11.31 -7.58 4.35
CA ASP A 33 -10.18 -8.42 3.91
C ASP A 33 -9.52 -7.85 2.63
N LYS A 34 -9.83 -6.59 2.29
CA LYS A 34 -9.54 -5.94 1.02
C LYS A 34 -8.77 -4.64 1.25
N ILE A 35 -7.86 -4.35 0.34
CA ILE A 35 -7.15 -3.08 0.24
C ILE A 35 -7.49 -2.41 -1.07
N GLN A 36 -7.77 -1.10 -1.04
CA GLN A 36 -8.01 -0.32 -2.25
C GLN A 36 -6.67 0.16 -2.79
N LEU A 37 -6.25 -0.43 -3.90
CA LEU A 37 -5.01 -0.10 -4.58
C LEU A 37 -5.23 1.00 -5.63
N SER A 38 -4.39 2.02 -5.56
CA SER A 38 -4.19 3.00 -6.63
C SER A 38 -2.73 2.93 -7.08
N LEU A 39 -2.49 2.58 -8.34
CA LEU A 39 -1.16 2.54 -8.96
C LEU A 39 -1.13 3.59 -10.07
N ALA A 40 -0.28 4.61 -9.90
CA ALA A 40 -0.21 5.74 -10.80
C ALA A 40 1.22 6.02 -11.27
N LEU A 41 1.33 6.30 -12.56
CA LEU A 41 2.47 6.90 -13.23
C LEU A 41 2.11 8.34 -13.64
N PRO A 42 3.09 9.23 -13.89
CA PRO A 42 2.81 10.59 -14.32
C PRO A 42 1.98 10.68 -15.60
N HIS A 43 2.15 9.71 -16.51
CA HIS A 43 1.47 9.69 -17.82
C HIS A 43 0.23 8.78 -17.86
N GLN A 44 0.10 7.82 -16.94
CA GLN A 44 -0.98 6.84 -16.92
C GLN A 44 -1.26 6.31 -15.52
N SER A 45 -2.52 6.05 -15.20
CA SER A 45 -2.90 5.29 -14.00
C SER A 45 -3.26 3.86 -14.38
N ILE A 46 -2.51 2.89 -13.85
CA ILE A 46 -2.66 1.46 -14.12
C ILE A 46 -3.83 0.91 -13.28
N TYR A 47 -3.88 1.26 -11.99
CA TYR A 47 -4.98 0.91 -11.09
C TYR A 47 -5.63 2.15 -10.48
N LYS A 48 -6.96 2.15 -10.42
CA LYS A 48 -7.79 3.26 -9.90
C LYS A 48 -8.72 2.75 -8.81
N SER A 49 -8.26 2.81 -7.56
CA SER A 49 -9.04 2.40 -6.38
C SER A 49 -9.68 1.02 -6.55
N THR A 50 -8.88 0.05 -7.00
CA THR A 50 -9.32 -1.32 -7.21
C THR A 50 -9.16 -2.12 -5.92
N ASP A 51 -10.17 -2.91 -5.56
CA ASP A 51 -10.07 -3.82 -4.43
C ASP A 51 -9.14 -5.00 -4.79
N VAL A 52 -8.10 -5.17 -3.98
CA VAL A 52 -7.13 -6.27 -4.09
C VAL A 52 -6.94 -6.92 -2.72
N VAL A 53 -6.41 -8.13 -2.71
CA VAL A 53 -6.22 -8.90 -1.46
C VAL A 53 -4.87 -8.58 -0.83
N GLN A 54 -3.83 -8.54 -1.66
CA GLN A 54 -2.46 -8.36 -1.23
C GLN A 54 -1.63 -7.69 -2.33
N VAL A 55 -0.69 -6.84 -1.91
CA VAL A 55 0.28 -6.22 -2.82
C VAL A 55 1.67 -6.41 -2.26
N ASN A 56 2.55 -7.06 -3.02
CA ASN A 56 3.96 -7.25 -2.68
C ASN A 56 4.79 -6.17 -3.36
N ILE A 57 5.57 -5.43 -2.57
CA ILE A 57 6.36 -4.29 -3.04
C ILE A 57 7.84 -4.41 -2.63
N PRO A 58 8.77 -3.99 -3.50
CA PRO A 58 10.19 -3.87 -3.16
C PRO A 58 10.44 -2.54 -2.46
N ALA A 59 10.45 -2.52 -1.13
CA ALA A 59 10.81 -1.34 -0.36
C ALA A 59 12.33 -1.23 -0.20
N GLU A 60 12.82 -0.01 0.08
CA GLU A 60 14.24 0.24 0.36
C GLU A 60 14.77 -0.66 1.50
N THR A 61 13.93 -0.92 2.49
CA THR A 61 14.23 -1.74 3.67
C THR A 61 14.14 -3.25 3.40
N GLY A 62 13.59 -3.67 2.27
CA GLY A 62 13.37 -5.06 1.87
C GLY A 62 12.03 -5.30 1.19
N GLU A 63 11.70 -6.56 0.93
CA GLU A 63 10.41 -6.93 0.35
C GLU A 63 9.29 -6.87 1.40
N MET A 64 8.16 -6.24 1.05
CA MET A 64 7.02 -6.08 1.94
C MET A 64 5.71 -6.49 1.27
N GLY A 65 4.94 -7.35 1.95
CA GLY A 65 3.57 -7.70 1.56
C GLY A 65 2.54 -6.88 2.34
N ILE A 66 1.79 -6.04 1.66
CA ILE A 66 0.75 -5.19 2.25
C ILE A 66 -0.60 -5.89 2.08
N LEU A 67 -1.25 -6.18 3.19
CA LEU A 67 -2.61 -6.73 3.26
C LEU A 67 -3.58 -5.70 3.84
N ALA A 68 -4.85 -6.06 3.92
CA ALA A 68 -5.86 -5.21 4.52
C ALA A 68 -5.53 -4.88 5.99
N SER A 69 -5.87 -3.64 6.40
CA SER A 69 -5.58 -3.11 7.74
C SER A 69 -4.08 -3.10 8.13
N HIS A 70 -3.17 -2.97 7.16
CA HIS A 70 -1.75 -2.75 7.42
C HIS A 70 -1.50 -1.41 8.15
N VAL A 71 -0.39 -1.33 8.89
CA VAL A 71 0.03 -0.11 9.58
C VAL A 71 0.26 1.00 8.54
N PRO A 72 -0.29 2.21 8.74
CA PRO A 72 -0.02 3.34 7.87
C PRO A 72 1.47 3.67 7.84
N SER A 73 2.07 3.67 6.65
CA SER A 73 3.50 3.86 6.42
C SER A 73 3.75 4.54 5.09
N ILE A 74 4.93 5.14 4.95
CA ILE A 74 5.43 5.69 3.70
C ILE A 74 6.77 5.01 3.47
N GLU A 75 6.89 4.29 2.36
CA GLU A 75 8.09 3.56 2.00
C GLU A 75 8.60 4.02 0.63
N GLN A 76 9.91 4.20 0.53
CA GLN A 76 10.57 4.38 -0.76
C GLN A 76 10.69 3.02 -1.46
N LEU A 77 10.39 3.00 -2.76
CA LEU A 77 10.45 1.80 -3.57
C LEU A 77 11.78 1.71 -4.31
N LYS A 78 12.37 0.52 -4.27
CA LYS A 78 13.50 0.14 -5.10
C LYS A 78 13.04 -0.23 -6.52
N PRO A 79 13.92 -0.12 -7.53
CA PRO A 79 13.64 -0.69 -8.84
C PRO A 79 13.45 -2.21 -8.72
N GLY A 80 12.29 -2.71 -9.11
CA GLY A 80 11.95 -4.10 -8.86
C GLY A 80 10.55 -4.50 -9.30
N LEU A 81 10.22 -5.76 -9.01
CA LEU A 81 8.94 -6.37 -9.37
C LEU A 81 7.90 -6.12 -8.28
N ILE A 82 6.72 -5.65 -8.69
CA ILE A 82 5.52 -5.58 -7.85
C ILE A 82 4.57 -6.67 -8.29
N GLU A 83 4.04 -7.39 -7.30
CA GLU A 83 3.01 -8.40 -7.51
C GLU A 83 1.71 -7.96 -6.83
N ILE A 84 0.64 -7.96 -7.60
CA ILE A 84 -0.71 -7.60 -7.15
C ILE A 84 -1.57 -8.85 -7.22
N ILE A 85 -2.14 -9.25 -6.09
CA ILE A 85 -3.01 -10.41 -5.97
C ILE A 85 -4.46 -9.92 -5.95
N GLU A 86 -5.19 -10.20 -7.03
CA GLU A 86 -6.60 -9.84 -7.18
C GLU A 86 -7.52 -10.88 -6.53
N GLU A 87 -8.76 -10.50 -6.23
CA GLU A 87 -9.75 -11.38 -5.57
C GLU A 87 -10.09 -12.65 -6.36
N SER A 88 -9.96 -12.57 -7.69
CA SER A 88 -10.18 -13.70 -8.60
C SER A 88 -9.09 -14.77 -8.51
N GLY A 89 -8.06 -14.57 -7.68
CA GLY A 89 -6.90 -15.45 -7.55
C GLY A 89 -5.85 -15.24 -8.65
N GLY A 90 -6.05 -14.26 -9.53
CA GLY A 90 -5.04 -13.85 -10.51
C GLY A 90 -3.97 -12.98 -9.87
N SER A 91 -2.70 -13.29 -10.14
CA SER A 91 -1.58 -12.40 -9.86
C SER A 91 -1.19 -11.63 -11.12
N LYS A 92 -0.97 -10.32 -10.97
CA LYS A 92 -0.41 -9.46 -12.02
C LYS A 92 0.91 -8.89 -11.54
N GLN A 93 1.90 -8.92 -12.43
CA GLN A 93 3.26 -8.55 -12.13
C GLN A 93 3.67 -7.35 -12.99
N PHE A 94 4.20 -6.33 -12.34
CA PHE A 94 4.67 -5.10 -12.97
C PHE A 94 6.07 -4.80 -12.50
N PHE A 95 6.97 -4.50 -13.43
CA PHE A 95 8.29 -3.97 -13.08
C PHE A 95 8.20 -2.46 -12.96
N LEU A 96 8.61 -1.90 -11.81
CA LEU A 96 8.64 -0.47 -11.57
C LEU A 96 10.08 0.02 -11.49
N SER A 97 10.33 1.21 -12.06
CA SER A 97 11.65 1.86 -12.00
C SER A 97 12.01 2.38 -10.61
N GLY A 98 11.02 2.50 -9.70
CA GLY A 98 11.15 3.10 -8.38
C GLY A 98 10.04 4.13 -8.12
N GLY A 99 9.96 4.62 -6.88
CA GLY A 99 8.90 5.54 -6.47
C GLY A 99 8.59 5.51 -4.98
N PHE A 100 7.32 5.70 -4.62
CA PHE A 100 6.84 5.68 -3.24
C PHE A 100 5.56 4.87 -3.10
N ALA A 101 5.52 4.05 -2.06
CA ALA A 101 4.31 3.40 -1.59
C ALA A 101 3.82 4.08 -0.32
N VAL A 102 2.55 4.47 -0.32
CA VAL A 102 1.91 5.16 0.78
C VAL A 102 0.70 4.35 1.24
N VAL A 103 0.79 3.81 2.44
CA VAL A 103 -0.29 3.12 3.12
C VAL A 103 -1.04 4.12 3.99
N GLN A 104 -2.29 4.39 3.64
CA GLN A 104 -3.18 5.27 4.39
C GLN A 104 -4.06 4.49 5.37
N PRO A 105 -4.56 5.14 6.44
CA PRO A 105 -5.63 4.60 7.27
C PRO A 105 -6.86 4.23 6.42
N GLY A 106 -7.55 3.15 6.80
CA GLY A 106 -8.74 2.69 6.08
C GLY A 106 -8.44 1.74 4.90
N SER A 107 -7.30 1.05 4.92
CA SER A 107 -6.91 0.09 3.87
C SER A 107 -6.82 0.73 2.47
N LEU A 108 -6.27 1.94 2.40
CA LEU A 108 -5.98 2.63 1.14
C LEU A 108 -4.47 2.51 0.85
N LEU A 109 -4.10 1.97 -0.30
CA LEU A 109 -2.71 1.89 -0.76
C LEU A 109 -2.55 2.70 -2.03
N SER A 110 -1.65 3.69 -1.99
CA SER A 110 -1.27 4.50 -3.14
C SER A 110 0.18 4.23 -3.50
N ILE A 111 0.42 3.65 -4.67
CA ILE A 111 1.74 3.44 -5.24
C ILE A 111 1.93 4.44 -6.37
N ASN A 112 2.97 5.27 -6.26
CA ASN A 112 3.36 6.23 -7.28
C ASN A 112 4.76 5.86 -7.77
N ALA A 113 4.90 5.61 -9.06
CA ALA A 113 6.18 5.32 -9.68
C ALA A 113 6.40 6.21 -10.90
N VAL A 114 7.66 6.35 -11.33
CA VAL A 114 7.99 7.15 -12.52
C VAL A 114 7.64 6.39 -13.78
N GLU A 115 8.13 5.16 -13.92
CA GLU A 115 7.83 4.25 -15.01
C GLU A 115 7.44 2.87 -14.48
N GLY A 116 6.56 2.19 -15.22
CA GLY A 116 6.07 0.86 -14.84
C GLY A 116 5.46 0.11 -16.01
N PHE A 117 5.94 -1.11 -16.25
CA PHE A 117 5.51 -1.95 -17.38
C PHE A 117 5.31 -3.41 -16.96
N PRO A 118 4.42 -4.16 -17.61
CA PRO A 118 4.29 -5.58 -17.39
C PRO A 118 5.53 -6.33 -17.89
N LEU A 119 5.82 -7.50 -17.32
CA LEU A 119 7.02 -8.27 -17.66
C LEU A 119 7.10 -8.71 -19.13
N GLU A 120 5.95 -8.87 -19.78
CA GLU A 120 5.85 -9.31 -21.17
C GLU A 120 6.39 -8.29 -22.19
N ASP A 121 6.48 -7.02 -21.82
CA ASP A 121 6.99 -5.96 -22.70
C ASP A 121 8.53 -5.90 -22.73
N PHE A 122 9.22 -6.67 -21.88
CA PHE A 122 10.67 -6.65 -21.78
C PHE A 122 11.35 -7.78 -22.56
N SER A 123 12.41 -7.42 -23.31
CA SER A 123 13.28 -8.40 -23.98
C SER A 123 14.52 -8.70 -23.16
N ALA A 124 14.68 -9.96 -22.75
CA ALA A 124 15.84 -10.41 -21.98
C ALA A 124 17.18 -10.23 -22.72
N GLU A 125 17.17 -10.26 -24.06
CA GLU A 125 18.37 -10.02 -24.86
C GLU A 125 18.79 -8.56 -24.82
N ALA A 126 17.83 -7.64 -24.94
CA ALA A 126 18.09 -6.20 -24.86
C ALA A 126 18.66 -5.81 -23.49
N VAL A 127 18.08 -6.35 -22.41
CA VAL A 127 18.57 -6.10 -21.04
C VAL A 127 20.00 -6.59 -20.85
N ARG A 128 20.36 -7.78 -21.36
CA ARG A 128 21.75 -8.28 -21.29
C ARG A 128 22.74 -7.40 -22.04
N ASN A 129 22.35 -6.90 -23.21
CA ASN A 129 23.19 -6.00 -23.99
C ASN A 129 23.42 -4.69 -23.25
N GLN A 130 22.35 -4.09 -22.70
CA GLN A 130 22.41 -2.87 -21.90
C GLN A 130 23.28 -3.03 -20.64
N ILE A 131 23.17 -4.16 -19.93
CA ILE A 131 24.05 -4.45 -18.77
C ILE A 131 25.52 -4.42 -19.21
N SER A 132 25.85 -5.05 -20.34
CA SER A 132 27.23 -5.08 -20.82
C SER A 132 27.78 -3.71 -21.22
N GLU A 133 26.91 -2.80 -21.68
CA GLU A 133 27.26 -1.43 -22.04
C GLU A 133 27.45 -0.58 -20.79
N ALA A 134 26.47 -0.58 -19.87
CA ALA A 134 26.53 0.13 -18.61
C ALA A 134 27.74 -0.32 -17.75
N GLN A 135 28.09 -1.62 -17.79
CA GLN A 135 29.24 -2.17 -17.07
C GLN A 135 30.58 -1.61 -17.59
N LYS A 136 30.71 -1.37 -18.89
CA LYS A 136 31.93 -0.76 -19.48
C LYS A 136 32.08 0.71 -19.09
N ILE A 137 30.97 1.42 -18.94
CA ILE A 137 30.99 2.84 -18.53
C ILE A 137 31.33 2.93 -17.05
N ALA A 138 30.68 2.12 -16.22
CA ALA A 138 30.88 2.08 -14.77
C ALA A 138 32.32 1.69 -14.36
N SER A 139 33.06 1.00 -15.22
CA SER A 139 34.44 0.55 -14.94
C SER A 139 35.54 1.57 -15.28
N GLY A 140 35.19 2.79 -15.71
CA GLY A 140 36.14 3.92 -15.72
C GLY A 140 36.20 4.75 -17.00
N SER A 141 35.14 4.76 -17.82
CA SER A 141 35.16 5.37 -19.15
C SER A 141 34.66 6.83 -19.20
N GLY A 142 34.53 7.54 -18.07
CA GLY A 142 33.90 8.88 -18.03
C GLY A 142 34.22 9.73 -16.80
N SER A 143 33.47 10.82 -16.64
CA SER A 143 33.53 11.69 -15.46
C SER A 143 32.93 10.98 -14.23
N GLU A 144 33.16 11.51 -13.03
CA GLU A 144 32.57 10.93 -11.79
C GLU A 144 31.03 10.85 -11.84
N GLN A 145 30.40 11.80 -12.56
CA GLN A 145 28.95 11.83 -12.76
C GLN A 145 28.49 10.69 -13.67
N ASP A 146 29.16 10.49 -14.81
CA ASP A 146 28.84 9.41 -15.75
C ASP A 146 29.00 8.03 -15.10
N ILE A 147 30.03 7.88 -14.25
CA ILE A 147 30.26 6.64 -13.51
C ILE A 147 29.16 6.40 -12.46
N ALA A 148 28.65 7.46 -11.82
CA ALA A 148 27.56 7.34 -10.86
C ALA A 148 26.23 6.99 -11.55
N GLU A 149 25.93 7.63 -12.69
CA GLU A 149 24.74 7.31 -13.49
C GLU A 149 24.78 5.87 -14.02
N ALA A 150 25.91 5.43 -14.56
CA ALA A 150 26.07 4.06 -15.03
C ALA A 150 25.91 3.01 -13.91
N LYS A 151 26.27 3.34 -12.66
CA LYS A 151 26.03 2.45 -11.52
C LYS A 151 24.55 2.34 -11.16
N ILE A 152 23.82 3.45 -11.21
CA ILE A 152 22.36 3.45 -10.98
C ILE A 152 21.68 2.65 -12.10
N GLU A 153 22.07 2.86 -13.35
CA GLU A 153 21.55 2.11 -14.49
C GLU A 153 21.81 0.61 -14.35
N LEU A 154 23.02 0.21 -13.95
CA LEU A 154 23.34 -1.20 -13.66
C LEU A 154 22.45 -1.80 -12.58
N GLU A 155 22.22 -1.08 -11.48
CA GLU A 155 21.34 -1.55 -10.40
C GLU A 155 19.92 -1.84 -10.92
N VAL A 156 19.35 -0.93 -11.72
CA VAL A 156 18.02 -1.13 -12.31
C VAL A 156 18.00 -2.34 -13.26
N LEU A 157 19.01 -2.44 -14.13
CA LEU A 157 19.08 -3.51 -15.13
C LEU A 157 19.34 -4.89 -14.50
N GLU A 158 20.12 -4.96 -13.43
CA GLU A 158 20.33 -6.20 -12.67
C GLU A 158 19.05 -6.66 -11.99
N SER A 159 18.30 -5.74 -11.37
CA SER A 159 16.96 -6.02 -10.82
C SER A 159 15.99 -6.51 -11.90
N LEU A 160 16.00 -5.88 -13.08
CA LEU A 160 15.16 -6.29 -14.20
C LEU A 160 15.57 -7.67 -14.74
N GLN A 161 16.87 -7.95 -14.86
CA GLN A 161 17.35 -9.27 -15.25
C GLN A 161 16.96 -10.35 -14.24
N ALA A 162 16.97 -10.05 -12.94
CA ALA A 162 16.52 -10.96 -11.90
C ALA A 162 15.02 -11.28 -12.02
N ALA A 163 14.20 -10.30 -12.40
CA ALA A 163 12.76 -10.47 -12.59
C ALA A 163 12.38 -11.23 -13.88
N LEU A 164 13.25 -11.26 -14.90
CA LEU A 164 13.02 -11.93 -16.19
C LEU A 164 13.50 -13.40 -16.25
N LYS A 165 14.05 -13.94 -15.16
CA LYS A 165 14.52 -15.34 -15.08
C LYS A 165 13.39 -16.31 -14.79
#